data_AF-A0AAD1T2T0-F1
#
_entry.id   AF-A0AAD1T2T0-F1
#
_cell.length_a   1.000
_cell.length_b   1.000
_cell.length_c   1.000
_cell.angle_alpha   90.00
_cell.angle_beta   90.00
_cell.angle_gamma   90.00
#
_symmetry.space_group_name_H-M   'P 1'
#
loop_
_entity.id
_entity.type
_entity.pdbx_description
1 polymer ?
#
loop_
_entity_poly.entity_id
_entity_poly.type
_entity_poly.pdbx_seq_one_letter_code
_entity_poly.pdbx_strand_id
1 'polypeptide(L)'
;MAGLRSDLTMLEQRVEEEKAAAQDSEQQHRATEILGAEAPEDIRLERAHRALGPPRQDGSPRNVICCFHLFSLREKIMAAARGTPSIQFCGTEVTLFQDLSSLTLDARRALRPVTSALRERRIPYRWGFPFSIHGNSWVTARWPKEIPGLLRTLNLPSIRVRNWILEEVIATRRDPLAPLRGTDTPARRSAPPRRRGGPDGPEE
;
A
#
# COMPACT_ATOMS: atom_id res chain seq x y z
N MET A 1 -22.27 39.64 -24.59
CA MET A 1 -21.03 38.84 -24.55
C MET A 1 -20.93 37.91 -23.34
N ALA A 2 -21.67 38.10 -22.23
CA ALA A 2 -21.61 37.22 -21.06
C ALA A 2 -22.39 35.89 -21.19
N GLY A 3 -23.54 35.86 -21.89
CA GLY A 3 -24.40 34.66 -22.00
C GLY A 3 -23.78 33.48 -22.76
N LEU A 4 -23.08 33.74 -23.86
CA LEU A 4 -22.44 32.69 -24.68
C LEU A 4 -21.31 31.95 -23.94
N ARG A 5 -20.65 32.60 -22.97
CA ARG A 5 -19.64 31.93 -22.13
C ARG A 5 -20.30 31.00 -21.11
N SER A 6 -21.43 31.38 -20.55
CA SER A 6 -22.19 30.54 -19.61
C SER A 6 -22.76 29.29 -20.30
N ASP A 7 -23.31 29.45 -21.51
CA ASP A 7 -23.87 28.33 -22.28
C ASP A 7 -22.79 27.32 -22.70
N LEU A 8 -21.60 27.80 -23.08
CA LEU A 8 -20.46 26.94 -23.38
C LEU A 8 -20.00 26.15 -22.14
N THR A 9 -19.90 26.79 -20.97
CA THR A 9 -19.52 26.10 -19.73
C THR A 9 -20.53 25.04 -19.30
N MET A 10 -21.83 25.28 -19.52
CA MET A 10 -22.88 24.31 -19.21
C MET A 10 -22.82 23.08 -20.15
N LEU A 11 -22.50 23.30 -21.42
CA LEU A 11 -22.30 22.20 -22.38
C LEU A 11 -21.04 21.39 -22.07
N GLU A 12 -19.94 22.04 -21.71
CA GLU A 12 -18.71 21.37 -21.28
C GLU A 12 -18.94 20.52 -20.03
N GLN A 13 -19.68 21.04 -19.05
CA GLN A 13 -20.07 20.28 -17.85
C GLN A 13 -20.91 19.05 -18.18
N ARG A 14 -21.93 19.20 -19.04
CA ARG A 14 -22.76 18.07 -19.48
C ARG A 14 -21.96 16.98 -20.18
N VAL A 15 -21.05 17.36 -21.07
CA VAL A 15 -20.18 16.40 -21.78
C VAL A 15 -19.30 15.65 -20.79
N GLU A 16 -18.78 16.34 -19.76
CA GLU A 16 -17.95 15.68 -18.75
C GLU A 16 -18.76 14.77 -17.82
N GLU A 17 -19.98 15.16 -17.46
CA GLU A 17 -20.93 14.32 -16.73
C GLU A 17 -21.31 13.06 -17.51
N GLU A 18 -21.58 13.17 -18.81
CA GLU A 18 -21.89 12.02 -19.68
C GLU A 18 -20.69 11.06 -19.79
N LYS A 19 -19.48 11.60 -19.94
CA LYS A 19 -18.26 10.77 -19.95
C LYS A 19 -18.04 10.06 -18.62
N ALA A 20 -18.24 10.76 -17.50
CA ALA A 20 -18.12 10.16 -16.18
C ALA A 20 -19.16 9.04 -15.98
N ALA A 21 -20.42 9.26 -16.38
CA ALA A 21 -21.47 8.25 -16.31
C ALA A 21 -21.17 7.03 -17.20
N ALA A 22 -20.62 7.25 -18.40
CA ALA A 22 -20.19 6.16 -19.28
C ALA A 22 -19.05 5.33 -18.65
N GLN A 23 -18.08 6.01 -18.03
CA GLN A 23 -16.98 5.36 -17.32
C GLN A 23 -17.46 4.55 -16.11
N ASP A 24 -18.39 5.08 -15.32
CA ASP A 24 -18.97 4.39 -14.17
C ASP A 24 -19.76 3.14 -14.61
N SER A 25 -20.51 3.24 -15.71
CA SER A 25 -21.22 2.10 -16.31
C SER A 25 -20.25 1.00 -16.76
N GLU A 26 -19.13 1.37 -17.39
CA GLU A 26 -18.09 0.41 -17.78
C GLU A 26 -17.43 -0.26 -16.56
N GLN A 27 -17.14 0.51 -15.51
CA GLN A 27 -16.57 -0.02 -14.27
C GLN A 27 -17.52 -1.03 -13.63
N GLN A 28 -18.81 -0.72 -13.58
CA GLN A 28 -19.83 -1.62 -13.06
C GLN A 28 -19.92 -2.90 -13.90
N HIS A 29 -19.94 -2.79 -15.24
CA HIS A 29 -20.01 -3.95 -16.13
C HIS A 29 -18.84 -4.92 -15.91
N ARG A 30 -17.61 -4.40 -15.86
CA ARG A 30 -16.41 -5.22 -15.62
C ARG A 30 -16.42 -5.89 -14.25
N ALA A 31 -16.91 -5.19 -13.23
CA ALA A 31 -16.99 -5.78 -11.91
C ALA A 31 -18.04 -6.88 -11.83
N THR A 32 -19.19 -6.73 -12.50
CA THR A 32 -20.19 -7.79 -12.63
C THR A 32 -19.63 -8.99 -13.39
N GLU A 33 -18.82 -8.77 -14.44
CA GLU A 33 -18.12 -9.86 -15.14
C GLU A 33 -17.17 -10.63 -14.21
N ILE A 34 -16.40 -9.92 -13.39
CA ILE A 34 -15.39 -10.51 -12.50
C ILE A 34 -16.02 -11.19 -11.27
N LEU A 35 -16.95 -10.52 -10.59
CA LEU A 35 -17.49 -10.94 -9.29
C LEU A 35 -18.86 -11.62 -9.39
N GLY A 36 -19.51 -11.59 -10.55
CA GLY A 36 -20.82 -12.19 -10.76
C GLY A 36 -21.92 -11.54 -9.90
N ALA A 37 -22.82 -12.37 -9.36
CA ALA A 37 -23.95 -11.93 -8.54
C ALA A 37 -23.54 -11.24 -7.23
N GLU A 38 -22.31 -11.43 -6.78
CA GLU A 38 -21.77 -10.83 -5.55
C GLU A 38 -21.14 -9.45 -5.80
N ALA A 39 -21.19 -8.95 -7.03
CA ALA A 39 -20.68 -7.62 -7.37
C ALA A 39 -21.51 -6.53 -6.65
N PRO A 40 -20.87 -5.62 -5.91
CA PRO A 40 -21.59 -4.50 -5.32
C PRO A 40 -22.11 -3.54 -6.40
N GLU A 41 -23.19 -2.84 -6.08
CA GLU A 41 -23.72 -1.74 -6.87
C GLU A 41 -22.84 -0.48 -6.74
N ASP A 42 -22.89 0.38 -7.77
CA ASP A 42 -22.24 1.69 -7.82
C ASP A 42 -20.71 1.65 -7.59
N ILE A 43 -20.03 0.85 -8.40
CA ILE A 43 -18.57 0.72 -8.33
C ILE A 43 -17.91 1.95 -8.94
N ARG A 44 -17.38 2.81 -8.06
CA ARG A 44 -16.60 4.00 -8.44
C ARG A 44 -15.15 3.89 -8.00
N LEU A 45 -14.27 3.95 -8.98
CA LEU A 45 -12.83 4.03 -8.80
C LEU A 45 -12.36 5.47 -8.92
N GLU A 46 -11.57 5.92 -7.95
CA GLU A 46 -10.84 7.19 -8.06
C GLU A 46 -9.69 7.07 -9.05
N ARG A 47 -9.05 5.89 -9.06
CA ARG A 47 -7.87 5.65 -9.89
C ARG A 47 -7.68 4.16 -10.15
N ALA A 48 -7.39 3.81 -11.39
CA ALA A 48 -6.95 2.46 -11.76
C ALA A 48 -5.73 2.58 -12.68
N HIS A 49 -4.66 1.86 -12.35
CA HIS A 49 -3.42 1.89 -13.14
C HIS A 49 -2.61 0.61 -12.95
N ARG A 50 -1.67 0.35 -13.85
CA ARG A 50 -0.70 -0.74 -13.68
C ARG A 50 0.33 -0.35 -12.62
N ALA A 51 0.80 -1.33 -11.85
CA ALA A 51 1.87 -1.15 -10.89
C ALA A 51 3.10 -0.51 -11.57
N LEU A 52 3.70 0.45 -10.89
CA LEU A 52 4.87 1.16 -11.37
C LEU A 52 6.09 0.22 -11.36
N GLY A 53 6.97 0.40 -12.34
CA GLY A 53 8.19 -0.41 -12.48
C GLY A 53 8.33 -1.06 -13.86
N PRO A 54 9.51 -1.63 -14.15
CA PRO A 54 9.77 -2.29 -15.41
C PRO A 54 8.87 -3.54 -15.60
N PRO A 55 8.68 -4.00 -16.83
CA PRO A 55 8.06 -5.29 -17.10
C PRO A 55 8.78 -6.41 -16.34
N ARG A 56 8.04 -7.45 -15.97
CA ARG A 56 8.58 -8.59 -15.24
C ARG A 56 9.37 -9.46 -16.22
N GLN A 57 10.48 -10.05 -15.76
CA GLN A 57 11.39 -10.82 -16.61
C GLN A 57 10.77 -12.11 -17.15
N ASP A 58 9.80 -12.66 -16.42
CA ASP A 58 9.02 -13.85 -16.76
C ASP A 58 7.92 -13.56 -17.80
N GLY A 59 7.78 -12.31 -18.26
CA GLY A 59 6.74 -11.89 -19.20
C GLY A 59 5.34 -11.81 -18.58
N SER A 60 5.20 -12.01 -17.27
CA SER A 60 3.89 -11.95 -16.62
C SER A 60 3.37 -10.50 -16.55
N PRO A 61 2.05 -10.28 -16.72
CA PRO A 61 1.48 -8.95 -16.72
C PRO A 61 1.69 -8.25 -15.37
N ARG A 62 1.87 -6.92 -15.41
CA ARG A 62 1.96 -6.12 -14.19
C ARG A 62 0.61 -6.12 -13.47
N ASN A 63 0.67 -6.17 -12.14
CA ASN A 63 -0.51 -6.04 -11.28
C ASN A 63 -1.26 -4.74 -11.60
N VAL A 64 -2.59 -4.75 -11.47
CA VAL A 64 -3.42 -3.54 -11.51
C VAL A 64 -3.66 -3.08 -10.08
N ILE A 65 -3.46 -1.78 -9.84
CA ILE A 65 -3.76 -1.14 -8.58
C ILE A 65 -5.02 -0.30 -8.77
N CYS A 66 -6.06 -0.64 -8.01
CA CYS A 66 -7.35 0.05 -8.00
C CYS A 66 -7.54 0.80 -6.68
N CYS A 67 -7.77 2.11 -6.76
CA CYS A 67 -8.17 2.97 -5.67
C CYS A 67 -9.68 3.16 -5.73
N PHE A 68 -10.39 2.54 -4.79
CA PHE A 68 -11.84 2.68 -4.66
C PHE A 68 -12.16 3.99 -3.95
N HIS A 69 -13.23 4.65 -4.39
CA HIS A 69 -13.70 5.88 -3.75
C HIS A 69 -14.15 5.65 -2.30
N LEU A 70 -14.76 4.51 -2.03
CA LEU A 70 -15.25 4.15 -0.69
C LEU A 70 -14.50 2.95 -0.13
N PHE A 71 -14.05 3.07 1.13
CA PHE A 71 -13.44 1.96 1.85
C PHE A 71 -14.40 0.76 2.01
N SER A 72 -15.67 1.03 2.29
CA SER A 72 -16.72 0.01 2.41
C SER A 72 -16.90 -0.80 1.13
N LEU A 73 -16.78 -0.15 -0.03
CA LEU A 73 -16.87 -0.80 -1.35
C LEU A 73 -15.72 -1.79 -1.55
N ARG A 74 -14.48 -1.37 -1.26
CA ARG A 74 -13.31 -2.25 -1.29
C ARG A 74 -13.50 -3.48 -0.39
N GLU A 75 -14.02 -3.30 0.83
CA GLU A 75 -14.23 -4.41 1.76
C GLU A 75 -15.29 -5.40 1.27
N LYS A 76 -16.39 -4.90 0.67
CA LYS A 76 -17.42 -5.74 0.03
C LYS A 76 -16.82 -6.57 -1.12
N ILE A 77 -16.06 -5.94 -2.01
CA ILE A 77 -15.39 -6.62 -3.13
C ILE A 77 -14.43 -7.69 -2.62
N MET A 78 -13.62 -7.37 -1.61
CA MET A 78 -12.69 -8.34 -1.03
C MET A 78 -13.41 -9.48 -0.30
N ALA A 79 -14.60 -9.24 0.27
CA ALA A 79 -15.42 -10.29 0.87
C ALA A 79 -16.01 -11.22 -0.20
N ALA A 80 -16.61 -10.66 -1.26
CA ALA A 80 -17.10 -11.41 -2.41
C ALA A 80 -15.98 -12.27 -3.03
N ALA A 81 -14.82 -11.66 -3.28
CA ALA A 81 -13.66 -12.35 -3.85
C ALA A 81 -13.14 -13.52 -2.99
N ARG A 82 -13.28 -13.47 -1.67
CA ARG A 82 -12.90 -14.58 -0.77
C ARG A 82 -13.93 -15.72 -0.75
N GLY A 83 -15.20 -15.42 -1.04
CA GLY A 83 -16.26 -16.41 -1.16
C GLY A 83 -16.20 -17.16 -2.49
N THR A 84 -15.68 -16.52 -3.54
CA THR A 84 -15.55 -17.10 -4.87
C THR A 84 -14.26 -17.93 -4.99
N PRO A 85 -14.33 -19.24 -5.30
CA PRO A 85 -13.17 -20.13 -5.29
C PRO A 85 -12.15 -19.83 -6.40
N SER A 86 -12.62 -19.41 -7.58
CA SER A 86 -11.79 -19.01 -8.72
C SER A 86 -12.50 -17.88 -9.45
N ILE A 87 -11.77 -16.80 -9.69
CA ILE A 87 -12.28 -15.60 -10.37
C ILE A 87 -11.71 -15.62 -11.78
N GLN A 88 -12.59 -15.62 -12.79
CA GLN A 88 -12.21 -15.68 -14.20
C GLN A 88 -12.47 -14.34 -14.86
N PHE A 89 -11.54 -13.87 -15.67
CA PHE A 89 -11.70 -12.66 -16.49
C PHE A 89 -11.13 -12.92 -17.88
N CYS A 90 -11.96 -12.78 -18.92
CA CYS A 90 -11.60 -13.09 -20.31
C CYS A 90 -10.93 -14.48 -20.47
N GLY A 91 -11.40 -15.49 -19.73
CA GLY A 91 -10.84 -16.86 -19.76
C GLY A 91 -9.51 -17.04 -19.02
N THR A 92 -9.04 -16.03 -18.28
CA THR A 92 -7.82 -16.10 -17.44
C THR A 92 -8.20 -16.00 -15.97
N GLU A 93 -7.60 -16.85 -15.14
CA GLU A 93 -7.80 -16.80 -13.70
C GLU A 93 -7.08 -15.56 -13.13
N VAL A 94 -7.84 -14.75 -12.39
CA VAL A 94 -7.35 -13.54 -11.74
C VAL A 94 -7.45 -13.68 -10.23
N THR A 95 -6.51 -13.05 -9.52
CA THR A 95 -6.48 -13.06 -8.06
C THR A 95 -6.52 -11.65 -7.52
N LEU A 96 -7.32 -11.44 -6.47
CA LEU A 96 -7.53 -10.16 -5.83
C LEU A 96 -6.85 -10.15 -4.46
N PHE A 97 -6.00 -9.14 -4.24
CA PHE A 97 -5.29 -8.95 -2.97
C PHE A 97 -5.50 -7.54 -2.47
N GLN A 98 -5.54 -7.37 -1.14
CA GLN A 98 -5.53 -6.03 -0.57
C GLN A 98 -4.12 -5.44 -0.69
N ASP A 99 -4.04 -4.17 -1.13
CA ASP A 99 -2.80 -3.41 -1.15
C ASP A 99 -2.34 -3.11 0.28
N LEU A 100 -1.15 -3.61 0.64
CA LEU A 100 -0.53 -3.51 1.95
C LEU A 100 0.90 -3.02 1.79
N SER A 101 1.35 -2.18 2.72
CA SER A 101 2.74 -1.73 2.74
C SER A 101 3.71 -2.90 2.89
N SER A 102 4.92 -2.75 2.34
CA SER A 102 6.02 -3.72 2.49
C SER A 102 6.24 -4.09 3.97
N LEU A 103 6.28 -3.08 4.84
CA LEU A 103 6.40 -3.25 6.29
C LEU A 103 5.32 -4.20 6.86
N THR A 104 4.07 -4.04 6.42
CA THR A 104 2.97 -4.88 6.86
C THR A 104 3.11 -6.31 6.34
N LEU A 105 3.48 -6.46 5.06
CA LEU A 105 3.71 -7.78 4.45
C LEU A 105 4.87 -8.51 5.14
N ASP A 106 5.91 -7.80 5.52
CA ASP A 106 7.07 -8.40 6.18
C ASP A 106 6.75 -8.80 7.63
N ALA A 107 5.99 -7.97 8.36
CA ALA A 107 5.49 -8.35 9.69
C ALA A 107 4.58 -9.58 9.64
N ARG A 108 3.69 -9.67 8.64
CA ARG A 108 2.87 -10.88 8.41
C ARG A 108 3.72 -12.09 8.03
N ARG A 109 4.80 -11.91 7.26
CA ARG A 109 5.78 -12.97 6.96
C ARG A 109 6.50 -13.47 8.21
N ALA A 110 6.89 -12.57 9.12
CA ALA A 110 7.50 -12.96 10.40
C ALA A 110 6.55 -13.81 11.26
N LEU A 111 5.24 -13.54 11.19
CA LEU A 111 4.19 -14.30 11.90
C LEU A 111 3.79 -15.61 11.22
N ARG A 112 4.35 -15.94 10.04
CA ARG A 112 4.02 -17.17 9.30
C ARG A 112 4.12 -18.43 10.17
N PRO A 113 5.17 -18.65 10.99
CA PRO A 113 5.25 -19.83 11.86
C PRO A 113 4.07 -19.96 12.83
N VAL A 114 3.59 -18.85 13.37
CA VAL A 114 2.41 -18.81 14.26
C VAL A 114 1.14 -19.19 13.49
N THR A 115 0.93 -18.57 12.32
CA THR A 115 -0.25 -18.88 11.49
C THR A 115 -0.25 -20.31 10.96
N SER A 116 0.92 -20.89 10.67
CA SER A 116 1.05 -22.30 10.29
C SER A 116 0.60 -23.22 11.42
N ALA A 117 1.04 -22.97 12.66
CA ALA A 117 0.65 -23.76 13.81
C ALA A 117 -0.85 -23.66 14.15
N LEU A 118 -1.44 -22.48 13.92
CA LEU A 118 -2.90 -22.28 14.03
C LEU A 118 -3.66 -23.10 12.99
N ARG A 119 -3.20 -23.08 11.72
CA ARG A 119 -3.80 -23.87 10.64
C ARG A 119 -3.70 -25.37 10.86
N GLU A 120 -2.53 -25.85 11.28
CA GLU A 120 -2.28 -27.27 11.55
C GLU A 120 -3.23 -27.83 12.61
N ARG A 121 -3.53 -27.04 13.64
CA ARG A 121 -4.48 -27.39 14.71
C ARG A 121 -5.92 -26.99 14.41
N ARG A 122 -6.22 -26.53 13.18
CA ARG A 122 -7.54 -26.06 12.74
C ARG A 122 -8.15 -24.98 13.65
N ILE A 123 -7.31 -24.14 14.25
CA ILE A 123 -7.75 -23.00 15.06
C ILE A 123 -8.06 -21.85 14.09
N PRO A 124 -9.30 -21.34 14.05
CA PRO A 124 -9.63 -20.22 13.19
C PRO A 124 -8.94 -18.96 13.71
N TYR A 125 -8.39 -18.17 12.79
CA TYR A 125 -7.73 -16.91 13.09
C TYR A 125 -8.06 -15.89 12.01
N ARG A 126 -7.92 -14.61 12.37
CA ARG A 126 -8.04 -13.48 11.44
C ARG A 126 -6.86 -12.52 11.58
N TRP A 127 -6.50 -11.90 10.47
CA TRP A 127 -5.61 -10.76 10.46
C TRP A 127 -6.37 -9.50 10.88
N GLY A 128 -5.84 -8.77 11.84
CA GLY A 128 -6.26 -7.40 12.12
C GLY A 128 -5.30 -6.40 11.51
N PHE A 129 -5.82 -5.23 11.19
CA PHE A 129 -5.03 -4.14 10.64
C PHE A 129 -4.13 -3.53 11.73
N PRO A 130 -2.84 -3.24 11.46
CA PRO A 130 -2.12 -3.55 10.22
C PRO A 130 -1.64 -5.02 10.12
N PHE A 131 -1.13 -5.60 11.21
CA PHE A 131 -0.53 -6.94 11.25
C PHE A 131 -0.79 -7.70 12.56
N SER A 132 -1.93 -7.45 13.23
CA SER A 132 -2.30 -8.22 14.43
C SER A 132 -2.91 -9.57 14.06
N ILE A 133 -2.80 -10.56 14.95
CA ILE A 133 -3.49 -11.85 14.83
C ILE A 133 -4.53 -11.94 15.94
N HIS A 134 -5.78 -12.22 15.56
CA HIS A 134 -6.85 -12.53 16.50
C HIS A 134 -7.19 -14.03 16.39
N GLY A 135 -7.17 -14.73 17.52
CA GLY A 135 -7.65 -16.12 17.62
C GLY A 135 -9.15 -16.20 17.88
N ASN A 136 -9.63 -17.43 18.14
CA ASN A 136 -11.02 -17.74 18.45
C ASN A 136 -11.50 -17.23 19.83
N SER A 137 -10.59 -16.83 20.72
CA SER A 137 -10.85 -16.60 22.15
C SER A 137 -10.69 -15.14 22.62
N TRP A 138 -10.98 -14.15 21.77
CA TRP A 138 -10.71 -12.71 22.00
C TRP A 138 -9.23 -12.35 22.18
N VAL A 139 -8.36 -13.34 22.33
CA VAL A 139 -6.92 -13.14 22.45
C VAL A 139 -6.37 -12.61 21.14
N THR A 140 -5.68 -11.49 21.25
CA THR A 140 -5.07 -10.77 20.13
C THR A 140 -3.60 -10.60 20.43
N ALA A 141 -2.74 -10.89 19.46
CA ALA A 141 -1.34 -10.50 19.49
C ALA A 141 -1.11 -9.38 18.47
N ARG A 142 -0.81 -8.18 18.96
CA ARG A 142 -0.39 -7.03 18.16
C ARG A 142 1.13 -6.91 18.11
N TRP A 143 1.81 -7.37 19.16
CA TRP A 143 3.25 -7.27 19.34
C TRP A 143 3.90 -8.64 19.57
N PRO A 144 5.22 -8.81 19.30
CA PRO A 144 5.93 -10.08 19.48
C PRO A 144 5.86 -10.59 20.91
N LYS A 145 5.98 -9.66 21.86
CA LYS A 145 5.91 -9.93 23.30
C LYS A 145 4.57 -10.54 23.73
N GLU A 146 3.50 -10.31 22.97
CA GLU A 146 2.16 -10.84 23.24
C GLU A 146 1.98 -12.25 22.65
N ILE A 147 2.82 -12.65 21.69
CA ILE A 147 2.73 -13.95 21.02
C ILE A 147 2.88 -15.11 22.02
N PRO A 148 3.87 -15.12 22.94
CA PRO A 148 3.93 -16.17 23.96
C PRO A 148 2.66 -16.29 24.80
N GLY A 149 2.01 -15.15 25.10
CA GLY A 149 0.71 -15.13 25.80
C GLY A 149 -0.39 -15.80 24.98
N LEU A 150 -0.52 -15.40 23.71
CA LEU A 150 -1.45 -16.01 22.76
C LEU A 150 -1.24 -17.53 22.63
N LEU A 151 0.02 -17.96 22.45
CA LEU A 151 0.35 -19.37 22.29
C LEU A 151 -0.02 -20.18 23.53
N ARG A 152 0.25 -19.66 24.74
CA ARG A 152 -0.16 -20.31 25.99
C ARG A 152 -1.67 -20.47 26.11
N THR A 153 -2.43 -19.42 25.80
CA THR A 153 -3.91 -19.49 25.89
C THR A 153 -4.49 -20.47 24.88
N LEU A 154 -3.85 -20.65 23.72
CA LEU A 154 -4.28 -21.60 22.69
C LEU A 154 -3.66 -23.00 22.85
N ASN A 155 -2.95 -23.26 23.94
CA ASN A 155 -2.23 -24.51 24.21
C ASN A 155 -1.28 -24.92 23.05
N LEU A 156 -0.55 -23.94 22.53
CA LEU A 156 0.41 -24.10 21.44
C LEU A 156 1.85 -24.14 21.97
N PRO A 157 2.75 -24.88 21.30
CA PRO A 157 4.17 -24.85 21.64
C PRO A 157 4.72 -23.44 21.48
N SER A 158 5.78 -23.12 22.24
CA SER A 158 6.48 -21.84 22.10
C SER A 158 7.10 -21.73 20.70
N ILE A 159 6.62 -20.77 19.91
CA ILE A 159 7.11 -20.50 18.57
C ILE A 159 7.93 -19.21 18.60
N ARG A 160 9.19 -19.31 18.18
CA ARG A 160 10.07 -18.14 18.05
C ARG A 160 9.78 -17.41 16.74
N VAL A 161 9.27 -16.19 16.86
CA VAL A 161 9.15 -15.26 15.72
C VAL A 161 10.51 -14.60 15.49
N ARG A 162 11.06 -14.77 14.28
CA ARG A 162 12.33 -14.14 13.86
C ARG A 162 12.02 -12.97 12.93
N ASN A 163 12.98 -12.04 12.80
CA ASN A 163 12.92 -10.91 11.87
C ASN A 163 11.70 -10.01 12.10
N TRP A 164 11.43 -9.66 13.35
CA TRP A 164 10.36 -8.73 13.68
C TRP A 164 10.79 -7.28 13.44
N ILE A 165 10.24 -6.67 12.41
CA ILE A 165 10.76 -5.43 11.83
C ILE A 165 10.43 -4.18 12.66
N LEU A 166 9.47 -4.24 13.59
CA LEU A 166 9.10 -3.04 14.35
C LEU A 166 10.06 -2.67 15.47
N GLU A 167 10.95 -3.56 15.93
CA GLU A 167 11.93 -3.15 16.94
C GLU A 167 12.87 -2.07 16.38
N GLU A 168 13.35 -2.23 15.14
CA GLU A 168 14.20 -1.23 14.49
C GLU A 168 13.42 0.00 13.99
N VAL A 169 12.22 -0.20 13.42
CA VAL A 169 11.41 0.90 12.85
C VAL A 169 10.80 1.80 13.94
N ILE A 170 10.45 1.26 15.12
CA ILE A 170 9.98 2.08 16.25
C ILE A 170 11.16 2.74 16.96
N ALA A 171 12.31 2.07 17.07
CA ALA A 171 13.53 2.68 17.63
C ALA A 171 14.01 3.88 16.80
N THR A 172 13.86 3.82 15.47
CA THR A 172 14.18 4.93 14.56
C THR A 172 13.08 6.01 14.46
N ARG A 173 11.88 5.75 15.00
CA ARG A 173 10.84 6.78 15.25
C ARG A 173 11.05 7.53 16.58
N ARG A 174 12.27 7.55 17.13
CA ARG A 174 12.64 8.56 18.12
C ARG A 174 12.73 9.92 17.42
N ASP A 175 11.59 10.61 17.48
CA ASP A 175 11.39 12.05 17.37
C ASP A 175 11.66 12.69 15.98
N PRO A 176 10.60 13.05 15.22
CA PRO A 176 10.75 13.89 14.02
C PRO A 176 11.28 15.29 14.32
N LEU A 177 11.40 15.68 15.60
CA LEU A 177 12.05 16.91 16.07
C LEU A 177 13.43 16.66 16.71
N ALA A 178 13.97 15.43 16.66
CA ALA A 178 15.36 15.23 17.06
C ALA A 178 16.25 16.09 16.16
N PRO A 179 17.02 17.06 16.71
CA PRO A 179 17.89 17.87 15.89
C PRO A 179 18.82 16.93 15.13
N LEU A 180 18.85 17.09 13.80
CA LEU A 180 19.79 16.42 12.93
C LEU A 180 21.16 16.57 13.57
N ARG A 181 21.69 15.48 14.17
CA ARG A 181 23.07 15.44 14.62
C ARG A 181 23.89 15.77 13.39
N GLY A 182 24.59 16.91 13.46
CA GLY A 182 25.28 17.52 12.34
C GLY A 182 25.99 16.46 11.53
N THR A 183 25.54 16.28 10.30
CA THR A 183 26.41 15.71 9.29
C THR A 183 27.54 16.72 9.15
N ASP A 184 28.70 16.35 9.67
CA ASP A 184 29.96 17.04 9.43
C ASP A 184 30.04 17.31 7.93
N THR A 185 29.77 18.56 7.57
CA THR A 185 30.04 19.05 6.24
C THR A 185 31.55 19.05 6.13
N PRO A 186 32.18 18.23 5.27
CA PRO A 186 33.61 18.29 5.11
C PRO A 186 33.94 19.70 4.61
N ALA A 187 34.73 20.40 5.43
CA ALA A 187 35.12 21.78 5.23
C ALA A 187 35.48 22.04 3.77
N ARG A 188 34.77 23.01 3.21
CA ARG A 188 35.04 23.66 1.94
C ARG A 188 36.54 23.99 1.91
N ARG A 189 37.32 23.23 1.13
CA ARG A 189 38.75 23.47 0.96
C ARG A 189 38.94 24.94 0.57
N SER A 190 39.60 25.67 1.43
CA SER A 190 40.01 27.05 1.25
C SER A 190 40.80 27.16 -0.05
N ALA A 191 40.31 27.97 -0.99
CA ALA A 191 41.09 28.37 -2.15
C ALA A 191 42.33 29.16 -1.67
N PRO A 192 43.52 28.96 -2.25
CA PRO A 192 44.70 29.71 -1.84
C PRO A 192 44.57 31.19 -2.22
N PRO A 193 45.14 32.11 -1.42
CA PRO A 193 45.00 33.54 -1.63
C PRO A 193 45.73 33.99 -2.90
N ARG A 194 45.02 34.76 -3.74
CA ARG A 194 45.59 35.49 -4.88
C ARG A 194 46.61 36.51 -4.35
N ARG A 195 47.89 36.35 -4.70
CA ARG A 195 48.92 37.37 -4.45
C ARG A 195 48.55 38.66 -5.19
N ARG A 196 48.33 39.73 -4.44
CA ARG A 196 48.41 41.12 -4.94
C ARG A 196 49.89 41.52 -4.86
N GLY A 197 50.50 41.76 -6.02
CA GLY A 197 51.72 42.56 -6.16
C GLY A 197 51.34 43.75 -7.04
N GLY A 198 51.53 44.95 -6.50
CA GLY A 198 51.04 46.22 -7.06
C GLY A 198 51.85 46.77 -8.25
N PRO A 199 51.48 47.97 -8.71
CA PRO A 199 51.94 48.57 -9.96
C PRO A 199 53.14 49.53 -9.79
N ASP A 200 53.60 50.03 -10.95
CA ASP A 200 54.47 51.18 -11.20
C ASP A 200 56.00 50.94 -11.01
N GLY A 201 56.90 51.28 -11.94
CA GLY A 201 56.85 52.15 -13.11
C GLY A 201 58.08 51.95 -14.03
N PRO A 202 58.40 52.91 -14.94
CA PRO A 202 59.09 52.64 -16.21
C PRO A 202 60.57 53.09 -16.27
N GLU A 203 61.20 52.77 -17.40
CA GLU A 203 62.38 53.37 -18.06
C GLU A 203 63.76 53.28 -17.35
N GLU A 204 64.72 52.58 -17.97
CA GLU A 204 65.66 53.07 -19.01
C GLU A 204 66.26 51.88 -19.80
#